data_AF-A0A970TRC6-F1
#
_entry.id   AF-A0A970TRC6-F1
#
_cell.length_a   1.000
_cell.length_b   1.000
_cell.length_c   1.000
_cell.angle_alpha   90.00
_cell.angle_beta   90.00
_cell.angle_gamma   90.00
#
_symmetry.space_group_name_H-M   'P 1'
#
loop_
_entity.id
_entity.type
_entity.pdbx_description
1 polymer ?
#
loop_
_entity_poly.entity_id
_entity_poly.type
_entity_poly.pdbx_seq_one_letter_code
_entity_poly.pdbx_strand_id
1 'polypeptide(L)'
;MPGIWFQLEAFFFTMILGLFTACILHYYQTLIRKAKVTKLFLYILDLLFWIMMVMLVFLGMLYINQGEMRSYVLIALIVGGIIYFRILSRHCEVLISRLADITLAGVRLLYKGLYCFPRDIIYRIKRMVVIPGLKNQDEESRK
;
A
#
# COMPACT_ATOMS: atom_id res chain seq x y z
N MET A 1 42.29 -2.84 -8.94
CA MET A 1 41.57 -1.69 -8.34
C MET A 1 40.39 -1.37 -9.23
N PRO A 2 39.14 -1.33 -8.72
CA PRO A 2 38.01 -0.93 -9.54
C PRO A 2 38.23 0.51 -10.02
N GLY A 3 38.08 0.74 -11.33
CA GLY A 3 38.30 2.06 -11.93
C GLY A 3 37.31 3.11 -11.43
N ILE A 4 37.67 4.39 -11.60
CA ILE A 4 36.82 5.54 -11.21
C ILE A 4 35.42 5.45 -11.84
N TRP A 5 35.33 4.87 -13.04
CA TRP A 5 34.09 4.65 -13.77
C TRP A 5 33.10 3.76 -13.02
N PHE A 6 33.58 2.67 -12.40
CA PHE A 6 32.72 1.77 -11.62
C PHE A 6 32.19 2.47 -10.35
N GLN A 7 32.99 3.33 -9.73
CA GLN A 7 32.57 4.10 -8.56
C GLN A 7 31.49 5.14 -8.92
N LEU A 8 31.66 5.79 -10.08
CA LEU A 8 30.69 6.75 -10.61
C LEU A 8 29.36 6.06 -10.95
N GLU A 9 29.43 4.90 -11.60
CA GLU A 9 28.27 4.07 -11.94
C GLU A 9 27.49 3.66 -10.68
N ALA A 10 28.18 3.13 -9.67
CA ALA A 10 27.57 2.77 -8.40
C ALA A 10 26.92 3.98 -7.71
N PHE A 11 27.55 5.15 -7.79
CA PHE A 11 27.01 6.40 -7.23
C PHE A 11 25.70 6.80 -7.92
N PHE A 12 25.68 6.84 -9.25
CA PHE A 12 24.49 7.23 -10.02
C PHE A 12 23.33 6.24 -9.83
N PHE A 13 23.59 4.93 -9.89
CA PHE A 13 22.54 3.94 -9.65
C PHE A 13 22.00 4.01 -8.23
N THR A 14 22.85 4.27 -7.24
CA THR A 14 22.39 4.43 -5.86
C THR A 14 21.59 5.72 -5.66
N MET A 15 21.93 6.79 -6.37
CA MET A 15 21.12 8.01 -6.40
C MET A 15 19.73 7.72 -7.01
N ILE A 16 19.66 6.96 -8.10
CA ILE A 16 18.39 6.52 -8.71
C ILE A 16 17.60 5.63 -7.73
N LEU A 17 18.26 4.73 -7.02
CA LEU A 17 17.65 3.93 -5.96
C LEU A 17 17.05 4.83 -4.87
N GLY A 18 17.75 5.90 -4.48
CA GLY A 18 17.27 6.91 -3.54
C GLY A 18 16.04 7.66 -4.03
N LEU A 19 16.04 8.08 -5.31
CA LEU A 19 14.87 8.68 -5.98
C LEU A 19 13.66 7.73 -5.96
N PHE A 20 13.90 6.46 -6.26
CA PHE A 20 12.84 5.44 -6.29
C PHE A 20 12.29 5.15 -4.89
N THR A 21 13.17 4.99 -3.90
CA THR A 21 12.86 4.82 -2.48
C THR A 21 11.99 5.97 -1.97
N ALA A 22 12.36 7.22 -2.29
CA ALA A 22 11.59 8.41 -1.93
C ALA A 22 10.23 8.48 -2.63
N CYS A 23 10.14 8.01 -3.88
CA CYS A 23 8.86 7.88 -4.59
C CYS A 23 7.91 6.89 -3.89
N ILE A 24 8.41 5.72 -3.49
CA ILE A 24 7.63 4.73 -2.73
C ILE A 24 7.16 5.31 -1.40
N LEU A 25 8.04 6.02 -0.67
CA LEU A 25 7.69 6.70 0.58
C LEU A 25 6.58 7.73 0.39
N HIS A 26 6.69 8.57 -0.65
CA HIS A 26 5.68 9.59 -0.94
C HIS A 26 4.32 8.96 -1.30
N TYR A 27 4.33 7.86 -2.05
CA TYR A 27 3.13 7.08 -2.33
C TYR A 27 2.50 6.52 -1.06
N TYR A 28 3.31 5.86 -0.21
CA TYR A 28 2.86 5.29 1.05
C TYR A 28 2.22 6.34 1.97
N GLN A 29 2.89 7.48 2.17
CA GLN A 29 2.38 8.58 3.00
C GLN A 29 1.05 9.13 2.47
N THR A 30 0.93 9.28 1.15
CA THR A 30 -0.31 9.75 0.51
C THR A 30 -1.44 8.75 0.70
N LEU A 31 -1.14 7.45 0.54
CA LEU A 31 -2.11 6.37 0.74
C LEU A 31 -2.65 6.35 2.17
N ILE A 32 -1.76 6.36 3.17
CA ILE A 32 -2.13 6.41 4.59
C ILE A 32 -3.02 7.61 4.90
N ARG A 33 -2.63 8.80 4.42
CA ARG A 33 -3.37 10.05 4.66
C ARG A 33 -4.79 9.98 4.09
N LYS A 34 -4.95 9.40 2.91
CA LYS A 34 -6.26 9.24 2.26
C LYS A 34 -7.10 8.11 2.86
N ALA A 35 -6.47 7.01 3.29
CA ALA A 35 -7.13 5.83 3.82
C ALA A 35 -7.80 6.07 5.20
N LYS A 36 -7.37 7.09 5.95
CA LYS A 36 -7.85 7.38 7.33
C LYS A 36 -7.74 6.14 8.23
N VAL A 37 -6.59 5.47 8.18
CA VAL A 37 -6.31 4.24 8.94
C VAL A 37 -6.36 4.50 10.44
N THR A 38 -6.88 3.55 11.23
CA THR A 38 -6.88 3.62 12.70
C THR A 38 -5.46 3.43 13.26
N LYS A 39 -5.19 3.95 14.46
CA LYS A 39 -3.83 3.98 15.05
C LYS A 39 -3.14 2.62 15.09
N LEU A 40 -3.85 1.56 15.48
CA LEU A 40 -3.25 0.21 15.57
C LEU A 40 -2.81 -0.31 14.20
N PHE A 41 -3.68 -0.21 13.20
CA PHE A 41 -3.36 -0.63 11.84
C PHE A 41 -2.26 0.22 11.21
N LEU A 42 -2.19 1.51 11.56
CA LEU A 42 -1.11 2.39 11.13
C LEU A 42 0.25 1.86 11.59
N TYR A 43 0.40 1.49 12.87
CA TYR A 43 1.67 0.97 13.39
C TYR A 43 2.09 -0.34 12.72
N ILE A 44 1.14 -1.25 12.51
CA ILE A 44 1.41 -2.54 11.84
C ILE A 44 1.88 -2.29 10.41
N LEU A 45 1.16 -1.42 9.69
CA LEU A 45 1.47 -1.11 8.31
C LEU A 45 2.78 -0.34 8.17
N ASP A 46 3.12 0.54 9.11
CA ASP A 46 4.39 1.28 9.14
C ASP A 46 5.56 0.33 9.41
N LEU A 47 5.43 -0.59 10.37
CA LEU A 47 6.44 -1.62 10.63
C LEU A 47 6.69 -2.50 9.39
N LEU A 48 5.63 -3.00 8.77
CA LEU A 48 5.73 -3.83 7.57
C LEU A 48 6.39 -3.05 6.42
N PHE A 49 5.98 -1.79 6.24
CA PHE A 49 6.52 -0.92 5.22
C PHE A 49 8.02 -0.66 5.44
N TRP A 50 8.45 -0.35 6.67
CA TRP A 50 9.87 -0.12 6.97
C TRP A 50 10.72 -1.37 6.74
N ILE A 51 10.24 -2.56 7.11
CA ILE A 51 10.94 -3.82 6.81
C ILE A 51 11.13 -3.97 5.29
N MET A 52 10.07 -3.75 4.51
CA MET A 52 10.13 -3.80 3.05
C MET A 52 11.09 -2.76 2.47
N MET A 53 11.10 -1.54 3.00
CA MET A 53 11.97 -0.46 2.53
C MET A 53 13.45 -0.74 2.83
N VAL A 54 13.76 -1.21 4.04
CA VAL A 54 15.13 -1.61 4.39
C VAL A 54 15.59 -2.76 3.50
N MET A 55 14.73 -3.76 3.29
CA MET A 55 15.04 -4.88 2.39
C MET A 55 15.27 -4.42 0.95
N LEU A 56 14.44 -3.51 0.43
CA LEU A 56 14.57 -2.94 -0.92
C LEU A 56 15.89 -2.17 -1.09
N VAL A 57 16.23 -1.29 -0.14
CA VAL A 57 17.47 -0.53 -0.18
C VAL A 57 18.68 -1.46 -0.04
N PHE A 58 18.62 -2.42 0.87
CA PHE A 58 19.70 -3.38 1.09
C PHE A 58 19.94 -4.26 -0.15
N LEU A 59 18.89 -4.80 -0.77
CA LEU A 59 18.99 -5.57 -2.01
C LEU A 59 19.53 -4.72 -3.17
N GLY A 60 19.09 -3.46 -3.28
CA GLY A 60 19.61 -2.52 -4.26
C GLY A 60 21.11 -2.26 -4.07
N MET A 61 21.55 -2.06 -2.83
CA MET A 61 22.97 -1.90 -2.51
C MET A 61 23.78 -3.18 -2.76
N LEU A 62 23.22 -4.35 -2.45
CA LEU A 62 23.85 -5.64 -2.72
C LEU A 62 24.05 -5.84 -4.22
N TYR A 63 23.07 -5.47 -5.03
CA TYR A 63 23.14 -5.58 -6.48
C TYR A 63 24.12 -4.58 -7.11
N ILE A 64 24.10 -3.32 -6.66
CA ILE A 64 24.90 -2.24 -7.27
C ILE A 64 26.38 -2.32 -6.83
N ASN A 65 26.63 -2.53 -5.54
CA ASN A 65 27.97 -2.41 -4.95
C ASN A 65 28.42 -3.68 -4.22
N GLN A 66 27.81 -4.84 -4.49
CA GLN A 66 28.12 -6.10 -3.81
C GLN A 66 27.95 -6.03 -2.28
N GLY A 67 27.17 -5.05 -1.79
CA GLY A 67 26.97 -4.84 -0.36
C GLY A 67 28.15 -4.17 0.35
N GLU A 68 29.16 -3.69 -0.36
CA GLU A 68 30.22 -2.88 0.26
C GLU A 68 29.64 -1.56 0.77
N MET A 69 29.64 -1.39 2.09
CA MET A 69 29.16 -0.16 2.75
C MET A 69 30.19 0.95 2.59
N ARG A 70 30.13 1.64 1.44
CA ARG A 70 30.96 2.83 1.15
C ARG A 70 30.17 4.10 1.47
N SER A 71 30.81 5.04 2.17
CA SER A 71 30.15 6.27 2.66
C SER A 71 29.51 7.10 1.53
N TYR A 72 30.16 7.21 0.38
CA TYR A 72 29.65 7.98 -0.76
C TYR A 72 28.39 7.35 -1.40
N VAL A 73 28.21 6.04 -1.28
CA VAL A 73 27.02 5.32 -1.78
C VAL A 73 25.80 5.66 -0.92
N LEU A 74 25.96 5.70 0.40
CA LEU A 74 24.91 6.16 1.32
C LEU A 74 24.56 7.63 1.10
N ILE A 75 25.56 8.48 0.86
CA ILE A 75 25.33 9.89 0.51
C ILE A 75 24.51 10.00 -0.78
N ALA A 76 24.85 9.26 -1.83
CA ALA A 76 24.07 9.21 -3.07
C ALA A 76 22.60 8.84 -2.83
N LEU A 77 22.32 7.84 -1.98
CA LEU A 77 20.97 7.43 -1.63
C LEU A 77 20.18 8.60 -0.99
N ILE A 78 20.77 9.26 0.00
CA ILE A 78 20.16 10.39 0.71
C ILE A 78 19.92 11.56 -0.26
N VAL A 79 20.92 11.91 -1.06
CA VAL A 79 20.83 13.00 -2.04
C VAL A 79 19.73 12.71 -3.07
N GLY A 80 19.64 11.48 -3.57
CA GLY A 80 18.55 11.06 -4.47
C GLY A 80 17.17 11.27 -3.84
N GLY A 81 17.03 10.92 -2.56
CA GLY A 81 15.78 11.17 -1.82
C GLY A 81 15.47 12.67 -1.64
N ILE A 82 16.47 13.50 -1.34
CA ILE A 82 16.30 14.95 -1.24
C ILE A 82 15.90 15.56 -2.59
N ILE A 83 16.55 15.15 -3.68
CA ILE A 83 16.23 15.57 -5.05
C ILE A 83 14.77 15.22 -5.37
N TYR A 84 14.35 14.00 -5.02
CA TYR A 84 12.96 13.58 -5.20
C TYR A 84 12.00 14.55 -4.51
N PHE A 85 12.15 14.74 -3.19
CA PHE A 85 11.19 15.52 -2.41
C PHE A 85 11.19 17.01 -2.75
N ARG A 86 12.33 17.56 -3.18
CA ARG A 86 12.47 18.99 -3.47
C ARG A 86 12.04 19.37 -4.88
N ILE A 87 12.26 18.50 -5.87
CA ILE A 87 12.06 18.83 -7.29
C ILE A 87 10.94 17.98 -7.91
N LEU A 88 10.99 16.67 -7.70
CA LEU A 88 10.14 15.73 -8.42
C LEU A 88 8.77 15.49 -7.75
N SER A 89 8.68 15.68 -6.44
CA SER A 89 7.46 15.48 -5.65
C SER A 89 6.25 16.18 -6.23
N ARG A 90 6.37 17.46 -6.58
CA ARG A 90 5.30 18.28 -7.16
C ARG A 90 4.80 17.75 -8.50
N HIS A 91 5.72 17.24 -9.33
CA HIS A 91 5.38 16.67 -10.63
C HIS A 91 4.69 15.30 -10.47
N CYS A 92 5.18 14.49 -9.53
CA CYS A 92 4.62 13.18 -9.25
C CYS A 92 3.35 13.20 -8.40
N GLU A 93 3.02 14.31 -7.73
CA GLU A 93 1.91 14.40 -6.78
C GLU A 93 0.58 13.98 -7.41
N VAL A 94 0.28 14.48 -8.62
CA VAL A 94 -0.96 14.13 -9.35
C VAL A 94 -1.02 12.64 -9.70
N LEU A 95 0.11 12.08 -10.13
CA LEU A 95 0.19 10.66 -10.48
C LEU A 95 0.01 9.79 -9.23
N ILE A 96 0.75 10.10 -8.18
CA ILE A 96 0.71 9.39 -6.90
C ILE A 96 -0.66 9.48 -6.26
N SER A 97 -1.30 10.65 -6.30
CA SER A 97 -2.63 10.84 -5.73
C SER A 97 -3.67 9.97 -6.45
N ARG A 98 -3.59 9.88 -7.79
CA ARG A 98 -4.47 9.01 -8.60
C ARG A 98 -4.25 7.53 -8.30
N LEU A 99 -2.98 7.10 -8.22
CA LEU A 99 -2.65 5.71 -7.84
C LEU A 99 -3.18 5.37 -6.44
N ALA A 100 -3.08 6.29 -5.49
CA ALA A 100 -3.64 6.11 -4.16
C ALA A 100 -5.18 6.02 -4.17
N ASP A 101 -5.85 6.80 -5.02
CA ASP A 101 -7.32 6.73 -5.15
C ASP A 101 -7.77 5.40 -5.77
N ILE A 102 -7.05 4.91 -6.80
CA ILE A 102 -7.33 3.62 -7.45
C ILE A 102 -7.15 2.48 -6.45
N THR A 103 -6.06 2.47 -5.68
CA THR A 103 -5.84 1.43 -4.69
C THR A 103 -6.89 1.45 -3.58
N LEU A 104 -7.28 2.63 -3.10
CA LEU A 104 -8.38 2.76 -2.14
C LEU A 104 -9.75 2.36 -2.71
N ALA A 105 -10.00 2.65 -3.98
CA ALA A 105 -11.20 2.18 -4.66
C ALA A 105 -11.22 0.65 -4.74
N GLY A 106 -10.09 0.03 -5.11
CA GLY A 106 -9.91 -1.42 -5.13
C GLY A 106 -10.16 -2.06 -3.76
N VAL A 107 -9.52 -1.54 -2.71
CA VAL A 107 -9.70 -2.04 -1.34
C VAL A 107 -11.15 -1.91 -0.88
N ARG A 108 -11.81 -0.78 -1.16
CA ARG A 108 -13.24 -0.60 -0.82
C ARG A 108 -14.14 -1.53 -1.59
N LEU A 109 -13.85 -1.78 -2.87
CA LEU A 109 -14.60 -2.72 -3.70
C LEU A 109 -14.45 -4.15 -3.19
N LEU A 110 -13.24 -4.56 -2.79
CA LEU A 110 -12.99 -5.86 -2.17
C LEU A 110 -13.74 -6.00 -0.84
N TYR A 111 -13.65 -4.99 0.03
CA TYR A 111 -14.37 -5.00 1.31
C TYR A 111 -15.89 -5.08 1.11
N LYS A 112 -16.45 -4.27 0.20
CA LYS A 112 -17.88 -4.27 -0.11
C LYS A 112 -18.30 -5.59 -0.77
N GLY A 113 -17.50 -6.14 -1.67
CA GLY A 113 -17.74 -7.45 -2.27
C GLY A 113 -17.81 -8.54 -1.19
N LEU A 114 -16.82 -8.58 -0.30
CA LEU A 114 -16.73 -9.58 0.76
C LEU A 114 -17.87 -9.46 1.80
N TYR A 115 -18.29 -8.24 2.16
CA TYR A 115 -19.34 -8.03 3.16
C TYR A 115 -20.77 -8.00 2.60
N CYS A 116 -20.99 -7.52 1.36
CA CYS A 116 -22.32 -7.43 0.76
C CYS A 116 -22.78 -8.78 0.21
N PHE A 117 -21.88 -9.55 -0.40
CA PHE A 117 -22.18 -10.84 -1.00
C PHE A 117 -22.82 -11.86 -0.02
N PRO A 118 -22.26 -12.13 1.18
CA PRO A 118 -22.89 -13.07 2.11
C PRO A 118 -24.17 -12.50 2.73
N ARG A 119 -24.27 -11.18 2.92
CA ARG A 119 -25.45 -10.56 3.54
C ARG A 119 -26.68 -10.66 2.63
N ASP A 120 -26.52 -10.43 1.33
CA ASP A 120 -27.60 -10.57 0.34
C ASP A 120 -28.02 -12.03 0.16
N ILE A 121 -27.08 -12.99 0.25
CA ILE A 121 -27.39 -14.42 0.27
C ILE A 121 -28.23 -14.79 1.50
N ILE A 122 -27.84 -14.35 2.69
CA ILE A 122 -28.57 -14.63 3.93
C ILE A 122 -29.96 -13.99 3.90
N TYR A 123 -30.09 -12.78 3.35
CA TYR A 123 -31.40 -12.13 3.15
C TYR A 123 -32.29 -12.91 2.16
N ARG A 124 -31.73 -13.43 1.05
CA ARG A 124 -32.48 -14.30 0.12
C ARG A 124 -32.94 -15.60 0.77
N ILE A 125 -32.12 -16.21 1.64
CA ILE A 125 -32.48 -17.43 2.37
C ILE A 125 -33.59 -17.14 3.39
N LYS A 126 -33.45 -16.10 4.22
CA LYS A 126 -34.52 -15.70 5.17
C LYS A 126 -35.83 -15.39 4.47
N ARG A 127 -35.80 -14.77 3.29
CA ARG A 127 -36.99 -14.49 2.48
C ARG A 127 -37.69 -15.76 1.97
N MET A 128 -36.96 -16.85 1.73
CA MET A 128 -37.55 -18.12 1.28
C MET A 128 -38.10 -18.98 2.42
N VAL A 129 -37.61 -18.83 3.65
CA VAL A 129 -38.03 -19.65 4.80
C VAL A 129 -39.28 -19.12 5.53
N VAL A 130 -39.61 -17.82 5.37
CA VAL A 130 -40.87 -17.27 5.92
C VAL A 130 -42.03 -17.61 5.00
N ILE A 131 -42.46 -18.87 5.06
CA ILE A 131 -43.73 -19.34 4.51
C ILE A 131 -44.85 -18.93 5.50
N PRO A 132 -45.92 -18.27 5.04
CA PRO A 132 -47.01 -17.79 5.87
C PRO A 132 -47.91 -18.96 6.32
N GLY A 133 -47.51 -19.67 7.38
CA GLY A 133 -48.17 -20.90 7.86
C GLY A 133 -48.85 -20.80 9.23
N LEU A 134 -49.10 -19.60 9.76
CA LEU A 134 -49.68 -19.40 11.11
C LEU A 134 -50.98 -18.57 11.07
N LYS A 135 -51.88 -18.83 10.10
CA LYS A 135 -53.20 -18.19 10.08
C LYS A 135 -54.37 -19.16 10.30
N ASN A 136 -54.16 -20.47 10.20
CA ASN A 136 -55.26 -21.44 10.20
C ASN A 136 -55.57 -22.07 11.58
N GLN A 137 -54.74 -21.85 12.61
CA GLN A 137 -54.98 -22.44 13.94
C GLN A 137 -55.89 -21.59 14.86
N ASP A 138 -56.07 -20.31 14.57
CA ASP A 138 -56.85 -19.41 15.43
C ASP A 138 -58.36 -19.47 15.13
N GLU A 139 -58.77 -19.93 13.95
CA GLU A 139 -60.19 -20.05 13.56
C GLU A 139 -60.84 -21.37 13.99
N GLU A 140 -60.05 -22.43 14.25
CA GLU A 140 -60.58 -23.77 14.57
C GLU A 140 -60.83 -23.97 16.07
N SER A 141 -60.24 -23.16 16.97
CA SER A 141 -60.57 -23.18 18.41
C SER A 141 -61.82 -22.37 18.78
N ARG A 142 -62.46 -21.73 17.79
CA ARG A 142 -63.63 -20.86 17.98
C ARG A 142 -64.91 -21.39 17.31
N LYS A 143 -64.88 -22.61 16.76
CA LYS A 143 -66.06 -23.39 16.34
C LYS A 143 -66.25 -24.58 17.27
#